data_AF-X1BQF8-F1
#
_entry.id   AF-X1BQF8-F1
#
_cell.length_a   1.000
_cell.length_b   1.000
_cell.length_c   1.000
_cell.angle_alpha   90.00
_cell.angle_beta   90.00
_cell.angle_gamma   90.00
#
_symmetry.space_group_name_H-M   'P 1'
#
loop_
_entity.id
_entity.type
_entity.pdbx_description
1 polymer ?
#
loop_
_entity_poly.entity_id
_entity_poly.type
_entity_poly.pdbx_seq_one_letter_code
_entity_poly.pdbx_strand_id
1 'polypeptide(L)'
;LPPQEMFGLRKSPISPYYLITYDGSMTLGELYPSVYMTRIIQSIKSRFFCYYAYEGYTAFGFFNSLPPSENFGFDTEPKPLRAGVESETIIKYLKNSKNLKEVFVGLINAHNSALLEQYLIPDYETLLNKLLKEEED
;
A
#
# COMPACT_ATOMS: atom_id res chain seq x y z
N LEU A 1 -6.69 -21.02 12.15
CA LEU A 1 -7.25 -19.75 12.69
C LEU A 1 -6.45 -19.37 13.94
N PRO A 2 -6.15 -18.10 14.19
CA PRO A 2 -5.49 -17.71 15.43
C PRO A 2 -6.39 -18.05 16.63
N PRO A 3 -5.84 -18.58 17.73
CA PRO A 3 -6.61 -18.96 18.93
C PRO A 3 -7.31 -17.79 19.62
N GLN A 4 -8.43 -18.08 20.28
CA GLN A 4 -9.30 -17.09 20.93
C GLN A 4 -8.65 -16.39 22.14
N GLU A 5 -7.56 -16.93 22.72
CA GLU A 5 -6.90 -16.33 23.88
C GLU A 5 -5.98 -15.14 23.53
N MET A 6 -5.60 -14.95 22.27
CA MET A 6 -4.58 -13.96 21.83
C MET A 6 -5.04 -12.50 21.85
N PHE A 7 -6.10 -12.21 22.60
CA PHE A 7 -7.03 -11.18 22.24
C PHE A 7 -7.34 -10.20 23.39
N GLY A 8 -6.98 -10.49 24.64
CA GLY A 8 -6.92 -9.49 25.74
C GLY A 8 -8.15 -8.58 25.94
N LEU A 9 -8.03 -7.61 26.86
CA LEU A 9 -9.10 -6.65 27.19
C LEU A 9 -9.00 -5.31 26.44
N ARG A 10 -7.89 -5.04 25.74
CA ARG A 10 -7.73 -3.91 24.81
C ARG A 10 -7.16 -4.42 23.49
N LYS A 11 -7.98 -4.49 22.44
CA LYS A 11 -7.57 -4.82 21.07
C LYS A 11 -7.58 -3.56 20.23
N SER A 12 -6.42 -3.15 19.73
CA SER A 12 -6.37 -2.35 18.50
C SER A 12 -6.86 -3.23 17.35
N PRO A 13 -7.73 -2.73 16.45
CA PRO A 13 -8.49 -3.53 15.50
C PRO A 13 -7.62 -3.84 14.27
N ILE A 14 -6.53 -4.60 14.45
CA ILE A 14 -5.81 -5.14 13.29
C ILE A 14 -6.80 -6.07 12.58
N SER A 15 -7.36 -5.58 11.47
CA SER A 15 -8.24 -6.38 10.64
C SER A 15 -7.48 -7.64 10.26
N PRO A 16 -7.98 -8.84 10.62
CA PRO A 16 -7.33 -10.06 10.20
C PRO A 16 -7.31 -10.05 8.67
N TYR A 17 -6.13 -10.16 8.08
CA TYR A 17 -6.02 -10.25 6.64
C TYR A 17 -5.56 -11.65 6.25
N TYR A 18 -6.06 -12.13 5.13
CA TYR A 18 -5.62 -13.37 4.51
C TYR A 18 -4.52 -13.06 3.49
N LEU A 19 -3.39 -13.76 3.58
CA LEU A 19 -2.34 -13.68 2.58
C LEU A 19 -2.72 -14.57 1.38
N ILE A 20 -2.89 -13.96 0.20
CA ILE A 20 -3.17 -14.70 -1.03
C ILE A 20 -1.86 -15.12 -1.69
N THR A 21 -0.93 -14.18 -1.86
CA THR A 21 0.35 -14.41 -2.54
C THR A 21 1.43 -13.46 -2.02
N TYR A 22 2.66 -13.93 -1.98
CA TYR A 22 3.84 -13.15 -1.62
C TYR A 22 5.07 -13.66 -2.36
N ASP A 23 5.92 -12.74 -2.84
CA ASP A 23 7.14 -13.09 -3.60
C ASP A 23 8.43 -12.46 -3.05
N GLY A 24 8.44 -12.04 -1.78
CA GLY A 24 9.57 -11.33 -1.19
C GLY A 24 9.40 -9.81 -1.22
N SER A 25 8.95 -9.27 -2.36
CA SER A 25 8.83 -7.82 -2.60
C SER A 25 7.38 -7.32 -2.59
N MET A 26 6.45 -8.16 -3.04
CA MET A 26 5.04 -7.83 -3.19
C MET A 26 4.19 -8.80 -2.39
N THR A 27 3.22 -8.25 -1.66
CA THR A 27 2.22 -8.96 -0.86
C THR A 27 0.84 -8.64 -1.40
N LEU A 28 0.09 -9.65 -1.81
CA LEU A 28 -1.34 -9.55 -2.10
C LEU A 28 -2.12 -10.24 -0.99
N GLY A 29 -3.10 -9.55 -0.43
CA GLY A 29 -3.98 -10.11 0.58
C GLY A 29 -5.41 -9.62 0.48
N GLU A 30 -6.26 -10.26 1.27
CA GLU A 30 -7.66 -9.94 1.45
C GLU A 30 -7.88 -9.43 2.88
N LEU A 31 -8.54 -8.28 3.01
CA LEU A 31 -8.95 -7.76 4.31
C LEU A 31 -10.22 -8.48 4.76
N TYR A 32 -10.20 -9.12 5.93
CA TYR A 32 -11.45 -9.40 6.63
C TYR A 32 -11.83 -8.17 7.43
N PRO A 33 -12.97 -7.54 7.12
CA PRO A 33 -13.37 -6.38 7.86
C PRO A 33 -13.68 -6.82 9.30
N SER A 34 -12.98 -6.22 10.27
CA SER A 34 -13.31 -6.49 11.67
C SER A 34 -14.76 -6.05 11.96
N VAL A 35 -15.42 -6.69 12.92
CA VAL A 35 -16.79 -6.32 13.35
C VAL A 35 -16.88 -4.82 13.67
N TYR A 36 -15.81 -4.24 14.21
CA TYR A 36 -15.69 -2.82 14.45
C TYR A 36 -15.60 -2.01 13.14
N MET A 37 -14.73 -2.41 12.20
CA MET A 37 -14.58 -1.74 10.90
C MET A 37 -15.86 -1.76 10.07
N THR A 38 -16.65 -2.85 10.10
CA THR A 38 -17.95 -2.92 9.42
C THR A 38 -19.00 -1.98 10.00
N ARG A 39 -18.88 -1.60 11.29
CA ARG A 39 -19.80 -0.66 11.95
C ARG A 39 -19.49 0.79 11.56
N ILE A 40 -18.21 1.10 11.34
CA ILE A 40 -17.75 2.44 10.95
C ILE A 40 -17.85 2.64 9.44
N ILE A 41 -17.37 1.66 8.68
CA ILE A 41 -17.34 1.69 7.22
C ILE A 41 -18.39 0.71 6.71
N GLN A 42 -19.62 1.21 6.54
CA GLN A 42 -20.76 0.39 6.10
C GLN A 42 -20.65 -0.08 4.64
N SER A 43 -19.71 0.48 3.88
CA SER A 43 -19.45 0.11 2.48
C SER A 43 -17.95 -0.07 2.25
N ILE A 44 -17.34 -1.06 2.90
CA ILE A 44 -15.96 -1.42 2.58
C ILE A 44 -15.94 -1.94 1.14
N LYS A 45 -15.68 -1.02 0.20
CA LYS A 45 -15.58 -1.32 -1.23
C LYS A 45 -14.29 -2.08 -1.52
N SER A 46 -13.24 -1.85 -0.74
CA SER A 46 -11.92 -2.43 -0.94
C SER A 46 -11.74 -3.69 -0.10
N ARG A 47 -11.74 -4.84 -0.78
CA ARG A 47 -11.62 -6.18 -0.16
C ARG A 47 -10.20 -6.71 -0.24
N PHE A 48 -9.45 -6.33 -1.28
CA PHE A 48 -8.09 -6.79 -1.49
C PHE A 48 -7.12 -5.64 -1.35
N PHE A 49 -5.91 -5.94 -0.88
CA PHE A 49 -4.81 -4.99 -0.82
C PHE A 49 -3.58 -5.60 -1.46
N CYS A 50 -2.76 -4.74 -2.06
CA CYS A 50 -1.42 -5.08 -2.49
C CYS A 50 -0.44 -4.13 -1.80
N TYR A 51 0.62 -4.69 -1.24
CA TYR A 51 1.74 -3.97 -0.69
C TYR A 51 2.98 -4.31 -1.49
N TYR A 52 3.79 -3.31 -1.82
CA TYR A 52 5.01 -3.51 -2.59
C TYR A 52 6.15 -2.70 -2.00
N ALA A 53 7.28 -3.36 -1.74
CA ALA A 53 8.51 -2.75 -1.28
C ALA A 53 9.56 -2.76 -2.39
N TYR A 54 10.13 -1.59 -2.69
CA TYR A 54 11.15 -1.41 -3.72
C TYR A 54 12.15 -0.33 -3.29
N GLU A 55 13.43 -0.68 -3.26
CA GLU A 55 14.55 0.22 -2.92
C GLU A 55 14.36 1.00 -1.59
N GLY A 56 13.77 0.36 -0.58
CA GLY A 56 13.54 0.97 0.74
C GLY A 56 12.26 1.82 0.83
N TYR A 57 11.53 1.96 -0.27
CA TYR A 57 10.23 2.63 -0.33
C TYR A 57 9.09 1.64 -0.48
N THR A 58 7.88 2.09 -0.17
CA THR A 58 6.70 1.24 -0.18
C THR A 58 5.54 1.88 -0.94
N ALA A 59 4.79 1.07 -1.68
CA ALA A 59 3.52 1.46 -2.29
C ALA A 59 2.40 0.52 -1.83
N PHE A 60 1.19 1.08 -1.75
CA PHE A 60 -0.01 0.35 -1.40
C PHE A 60 -1.08 0.53 -2.47
N GLY A 61 -1.80 -0.54 -2.78
CA GLY A 61 -2.97 -0.52 -3.65
C GLY A 61 -4.14 -1.23 -2.98
N PHE A 62 -5.36 -0.70 -3.18
CA PHE A 62 -6.59 -1.31 -2.69
C PHE A 62 -7.52 -1.61 -3.86
N PHE A 63 -8.13 -2.79 -3.83
CA PHE A 63 -9.00 -3.26 -4.91
C PHE A 63 -10.33 -3.77 -4.35
N ASN A 64 -11.39 -3.43 -5.06
CA ASN A 64 -12.73 -3.98 -4.81
C ASN A 64 -12.93 -5.37 -5.41
N SER A 65 -12.17 -5.67 -6.46
CA SER A 65 -12.18 -6.92 -7.20
C SER A 65 -10.74 -7.27 -7.52
N LEU A 66 -10.41 -8.56 -7.45
CA LEU A 66 -9.05 -9.01 -7.68
C LEU A 66 -8.76 -9.02 -9.20
N PRO A 67 -7.77 -8.26 -9.69
CA PRO A 67 -7.28 -8.42 -11.05
C PRO A 67 -6.72 -9.83 -11.29
N PRO A 68 -6.61 -10.29 -12.55
CA PRO A 68 -5.89 -11.52 -12.87
C PRO A 68 -4.47 -11.52 -12.28
N SER A 69 -4.04 -12.63 -11.70
CA SER A 69 -2.74 -12.75 -11.01
C SER A 69 -1.54 -12.42 -11.90
N GLU A 70 -1.65 -12.70 -13.21
CA GLU A 70 -0.65 -12.37 -14.23
C GLU A 70 -0.37 -10.86 -14.35
N ASN A 71 -1.35 -10.01 -14.02
CA ASN A 71 -1.21 -8.57 -14.10
C ASN A 71 -0.40 -7.99 -12.93
N PHE A 72 -0.13 -8.77 -11.89
CA PHE A 72 0.59 -8.27 -10.72
C PHE A 72 2.11 -8.24 -10.95
N GLY A 73 2.65 -9.20 -11.70
CA GLY A 73 4.10 -9.33 -11.91
C GLY A 73 4.81 -10.04 -10.76
N PHE A 74 4.13 -10.97 -10.08
CA PHE A 74 4.77 -11.84 -9.09
C PHE A 74 5.96 -12.61 -9.68
N ASP A 75 7.00 -12.80 -8.88
CA ASP A 75 8.23 -13.52 -9.23
C ASP A 75 8.98 -12.92 -10.43
N THR A 76 8.61 -11.71 -10.84
CA THR A 76 9.32 -10.94 -11.88
C THR A 76 9.95 -9.69 -11.27
N GLU A 77 11.18 -9.41 -11.69
CA GLU A 77 11.85 -8.15 -11.41
C GLU A 77 11.24 -7.04 -12.28
N PRO A 78 10.83 -5.90 -11.71
CA PRO A 78 10.35 -4.79 -12.50
C PRO A 78 11.49 -4.23 -13.36
N LYS A 79 11.15 -3.64 -14.51
CA LYS A 79 12.14 -2.88 -15.27
C LYS A 79 12.65 -1.71 -14.43
N PRO A 80 13.97 -1.51 -14.32
CA PRO A 80 14.50 -0.41 -13.56
C PRO A 80 14.20 0.91 -14.26
N LEU A 81 13.73 1.90 -13.50
CA LEU A 81 13.58 3.27 -13.99
C LEU A 81 14.96 3.96 -13.96
N ARG A 82 15.82 3.66 -14.93
CA ARG A 82 17.15 4.30 -15.09
C ARG A 82 17.06 5.54 -15.97
N ALA A 83 16.52 6.64 -15.46
CA ALA A 83 16.69 7.96 -16.07
C ALA A 83 16.23 9.04 -15.07
N GLY A 84 16.88 10.21 -15.13
CA GLY A 84 16.64 11.35 -14.24
C GLY A 84 15.17 11.61 -13.98
N VAL A 85 14.89 12.04 -12.74
CA VAL A 85 13.56 12.07 -12.10
C VAL A 85 12.67 13.19 -12.67
N GLU A 86 12.52 13.23 -13.99
CA GLU A 86 11.64 14.15 -14.70
C GLU A 86 10.27 13.51 -14.95
N SER A 87 9.22 14.32 -14.84
CA SER A 87 7.83 13.88 -14.97
C SER A 87 7.56 13.10 -16.27
N GLU A 88 8.15 13.52 -17.38
CA GLU A 88 7.94 12.90 -18.69
C GLU A 88 8.45 11.46 -18.75
N THR A 89 9.61 11.21 -18.14
CA THR A 89 10.21 9.88 -18.03
C THR A 89 9.31 8.95 -17.22
N ILE A 90 8.80 9.43 -16.08
CA ILE A 90 7.89 8.66 -15.21
C ILE A 90 6.58 8.36 -15.94
N ILE A 91 5.98 9.36 -16.60
CA ILE A 91 4.75 9.18 -17.38
C ILE A 91 4.97 8.16 -18.50
N LYS A 92 6.08 8.26 -19.23
CA LYS A 92 6.42 7.31 -20.29
C LYS A 92 6.61 5.90 -19.73
N TYR A 93 7.23 5.77 -18.57
CA TYR A 93 7.40 4.47 -17.91
C TYR A 93 6.04 3.87 -17.52
N LEU A 94 5.17 4.63 -16.84
CA LEU A 94 3.83 4.19 -16.44
C LEU A 94 2.96 3.77 -17.64
N LYS A 95 3.02 4.52 -18.74
CA LYS A 95 2.29 4.17 -19.98
C LYS A 95 2.76 2.87 -20.63
N ASN A 96 3.99 2.46 -20.37
CA ASN A 96 4.59 1.24 -20.92
C ASN A 96 4.66 0.10 -19.89
N SER A 97 4.09 0.29 -18.69
CA SER A 97 4.07 -0.72 -17.64
C SER A 97 3.26 -1.93 -18.07
N LYS A 98 3.83 -3.12 -17.90
CA LYS A 98 3.20 -4.40 -18.24
C LYS A 98 2.46 -5.03 -17.08
N ASN A 99 2.82 -4.66 -15.85
CA ASN A 99 2.27 -5.24 -14.63
C ASN A 99 2.23 -4.20 -13.50
N LEU A 100 1.58 -4.57 -12.40
CA LEU A 100 1.37 -3.71 -11.25
C LEU A 100 2.67 -3.36 -10.52
N LYS A 101 3.65 -4.26 -10.45
CA LYS A 101 4.98 -3.92 -9.89
C LYS A 101 5.62 -2.74 -10.60
N GLU A 102 5.63 -2.76 -11.94
CA GLU A 102 6.13 -1.63 -12.72
C GLU A 102 5.31 -0.36 -12.44
N VAL A 103 3.99 -0.44 -12.33
CA VAL A 103 3.16 0.72 -11.94
C VAL A 103 3.58 1.26 -10.57
N PHE A 104 3.80 0.39 -9.58
CA PHE A 104 4.24 0.80 -8.24
C PHE A 104 5.64 1.40 -8.23
N VAL A 105 6.59 0.88 -9.02
CA VAL A 105 7.91 1.50 -9.17
C VAL A 105 7.77 2.93 -9.71
N GLY A 106 6.92 3.13 -10.71
CA GLY A 106 6.65 4.47 -11.25
C GLY A 106 6.04 5.41 -10.21
N LEU A 107 5.10 4.91 -9.39
CA LEU A 107 4.47 5.69 -8.31
C LEU A 107 5.45 6.05 -7.18
N ILE A 108 6.30 5.10 -6.77
CA ILE A 108 7.35 5.33 -5.77
C ILE A 108 8.29 6.43 -6.26
N ASN A 109 8.77 6.32 -7.50
CA ASN A 109 9.66 7.33 -8.09
C ASN A 109 8.97 8.69 -8.29
N ALA A 110 7.68 8.71 -8.59
CA ALA A 110 6.90 9.95 -8.63
C ALA A 110 6.87 10.61 -7.25
N HIS A 111 6.60 9.84 -6.19
CA HIS A 111 6.55 10.31 -4.81
C HIS A 111 7.91 10.80 -4.29
N ASN A 112 8.99 10.16 -4.73
CA ASN A 112 10.35 10.49 -4.32
C ASN A 112 11.02 11.55 -5.21
N SER A 113 10.35 12.03 -6.25
CA SER A 113 10.90 13.06 -7.12
C SER A 113 10.94 14.42 -6.42
N ALA A 114 11.94 15.25 -6.77
CA ALA A 114 12.09 16.62 -6.28
C ALA A 114 10.84 17.50 -6.50
N LEU A 115 9.93 17.08 -7.39
CA LEU A 115 8.66 17.76 -7.65
C LEU A 115 7.72 17.80 -6.44
N LEU A 116 7.91 16.89 -5.47
CA LEU A 116 7.12 16.81 -4.24
C LEU A 116 7.87 17.28 -2.99
N GLU A 117 9.09 17.81 -3.09
CA GLU A 117 9.79 18.45 -1.95
C GLU A 117 8.94 19.53 -1.28
N GLN A 118 8.18 20.28 -2.06
CA GLN A 118 7.25 21.30 -1.56
C GLN A 118 6.04 20.74 -0.79
N TYR A 119 5.75 19.45 -0.92
CA TYR A 119 4.64 18.75 -0.25
C TYR A 119 5.14 17.74 0.80
N LEU A 120 6.45 17.55 0.91
CA LEU A 120 7.07 16.75 1.96
C LEU A 120 6.78 17.44 3.30
N ILE A 121 6.01 16.77 4.15
CA ILE A 121 5.76 17.23 5.52
C ILE A 121 7.07 17.06 6.28
N PRO A 122 7.75 18.16 6.68
CA PRO A 122 9.11 18.08 7.22
C PRO A 122 9.18 17.31 8.54
N ASP A 123 8.06 17.26 9.26
CA ASP A 123 7.93 16.60 10.56
C ASP A 123 6.62 15.81 10.63
N TYR A 124 6.60 14.70 9.88
CA TYR A 124 5.49 13.77 9.83
C TYR A 124 5.15 13.19 11.21
N GLU A 125 6.17 12.90 12.04
CA GLU A 125 5.97 12.38 13.40
C GLU A 125 5.21 13.37 14.28
N THR A 126 5.59 14.65 14.27
CA THR A 126 4.87 15.66 15.06
C THR A 126 3.44 15.85 14.57
N LEU A 127 3.20 15.83 13.26
CA LEU A 127 1.85 15.92 12.72
C LEU A 127 1.00 14.72 13.15
N LEU A 128 1.54 13.50 13.02
CA LEU A 128 0.86 12.27 13.42
C LEU A 128 0.53 12.28 14.91
N ASN A 129 1.48 12.70 15.75
CA ASN A 129 1.28 12.82 17.20
C ASN A 129 0.20 13.85 17.57
N LYS A 130 0.01 14.92 16.79
CA LYS A 130 -1.08 15.87 17.01
C LYS A 130 -2.43 15.27 16.65
N LEU A 131 -2.54 14.66 15.48
CA LEU A 131 -3.79 14.04 15.01
C LEU A 131 -4.26 12.92 15.94
N LEU A 132 -3.34 12.10 16.44
CA LEU A 132 -3.67 11.01 17.38
C LEU A 132 -4.09 11.51 18.77
N LYS A 133 -3.66 12.71 19.16
CA LYS A 133 -4.06 13.33 20.44
C LYS A 133 -5.44 13.99 20.37
N GLU A 134 -5.86 14.46 19.20
CA GLU A 134 -7.19 15.06 19.02
C GLU A 134 -8.34 14.04 19.05
N GLU A 135 -8.05 12.73 18.95
CA GLU A 135 -9.06 11.66 19.11
C GLU A 135 -9.32 11.24 20.59
N GLU A 136 -8.55 11.77 21.56
CA GLU A 136 -8.66 11.41 22.98
C GLU A 136 -9.49 12.41 23.83
N ASP A 137 -9.99 13.51 23.25
CA ASP A 137 -10.86 14.53 23.90
C ASP A 137 -12.33 14.49 23.38
#